data_AF-A0A9W9GIV4-F1
#
_entry.id   AF-A0A9W9GIV4-F1
#
_cell.length_a   1.000
_cell.length_b   1.000
_cell.length_c   1.000
_cell.angle_alpha   90.00
_cell.angle_beta   90.00
_cell.angle_gamma   90.00
#
_symmetry.space_group_name_H-M   'P 1'
#
loop_
_entity.id
_entity.type
_entity.pdbx_description
1 polymer ?
#
loop_
_entity_poly.entity_id
_entity_poly.type
_entity_poly.pdbx_seq_one_letter_code
_entity_poly.pdbx_strand_id
1 'polypeptide(L)'
;MFTTKWLPAARLNIHQVRGFSLISTHTSFPATMYRFQLERKATLYDVRQDETRHRKDAVSVSDDGLVHATISKSSPYSNGPIFMPNTRLMQQMLRFDFERYQEEIGDGKSLMDPSVICIQRGTRIPPALVLWREGVSRFSLQPSQPMEVEKLNDVLSEFYEQSATVVGAEEWIEKHPYQDSFADQNEKEWMEV
;
A
#
# COMPACT_ATOMS: atom_id res chain seq x y z
N MET A 1 13.11 -1.53 -54.67
CA MET A 1 13.60 -1.72 -53.29
C MET A 1 13.22 -0.48 -52.48
N PHE A 2 12.20 -0.58 -51.64
CA PHE A 2 11.76 0.52 -50.79
C PHE A 2 12.60 0.51 -49.51
N THR A 3 13.31 1.61 -49.25
CA THR A 3 14.05 1.83 -48.00
C THR A 3 13.15 2.58 -47.02
N THR A 4 12.56 1.85 -46.07
CA THR A 4 11.77 2.40 -44.98
C THR A 4 12.71 3.12 -44.01
N LYS A 5 12.70 4.47 -44.04
CA LYS A 5 13.36 5.28 -43.02
C LYS A 5 12.49 5.30 -41.78
N TRP A 6 12.84 4.48 -40.79
CA TRP A 6 12.30 4.58 -39.44
C TRP A 6 12.85 5.84 -38.78
N LEU A 7 11.96 6.71 -38.32
CA LEU A 7 12.31 7.79 -37.39
C LEU A 7 12.73 7.15 -36.06
N PRO A 8 13.83 7.58 -35.43
CA PRO A 8 14.16 7.11 -34.09
C PRO A 8 13.04 7.52 -33.15
N ALA A 9 12.45 6.53 -32.46
CA ALA A 9 11.57 6.78 -31.33
C ALA A 9 12.24 7.80 -30.42
N ALA A 10 11.58 8.95 -30.22
CA ALA A 10 12.01 9.93 -29.25
C ALA A 10 12.24 9.19 -27.94
N ARG A 11 13.50 9.15 -27.49
CA ARG A 11 13.87 8.62 -26.19
C ARG A 11 13.12 9.46 -25.16
N LEU A 12 11.98 8.95 -24.69
CA LEU A 12 11.37 9.42 -23.46
C LEU A 12 12.46 9.37 -22.40
N ASN A 13 12.85 10.53 -21.91
CA ASN A 13 13.92 10.71 -20.96
C ASN A 13 13.50 10.04 -19.64
N ILE A 14 13.97 8.81 -19.42
CA ILE A 14 13.63 7.93 -18.29
C ILE A 14 14.22 8.45 -16.95
N HIS A 15 14.78 9.66 -16.94
CA HIS A 15 15.40 10.27 -15.76
C HIS A 15 14.54 11.31 -15.03
N GLN A 16 13.27 11.46 -15.36
CA GLN A 16 12.30 12.10 -14.46
C GLN A 16 11.58 11.06 -13.60
N VAL A 17 12.36 10.31 -12.81
CA VAL A 17 11.80 9.55 -11.69
C VAL A 17 11.47 10.57 -10.61
N ARG A 18 10.19 10.89 -10.41
CA ARG A 18 9.74 11.59 -9.21
C ARG A 18 10.16 10.72 -8.03
N GLY A 19 11.20 11.13 -7.32
CA GLY A 19 11.64 10.43 -6.12
C GLY A 19 10.50 10.41 -5.12
N PHE A 20 10.19 9.24 -4.56
CA PHE A 20 9.43 9.16 -3.32
C PHE A 20 10.24 9.94 -2.28
N SER A 21 9.85 11.18 -2.01
CA SER A 21 10.37 11.97 -0.88
C SER A 21 9.30 11.99 0.19
N LEU A 22 9.71 11.88 1.44
CA LEU A 22 8.82 12.09 2.59
C LEU A 22 8.15 13.46 2.44
N ILE A 23 6.83 13.46 2.23
CA ILE A 23 6.02 14.68 2.09
C ILE A 23 5.60 15.17 3.49
N SER A 24 5.14 14.27 4.34
CA SER A 24 4.69 14.60 5.70
C SER A 24 4.71 13.39 6.63
N THR A 25 4.82 13.64 7.93
CA THR A 25 4.69 12.66 9.00
C THR A 25 3.42 12.95 9.81
N HIS A 26 2.68 11.92 10.19
CA HIS A 26 1.40 12.06 10.87
C HIS A 26 1.36 11.29 12.20
N THR A 27 0.67 11.86 13.19
CA THR A 27 0.37 11.24 14.50
C THR A 27 -1.07 10.71 14.58
N SER A 28 -1.90 11.03 13.59
CA SER A 28 -3.22 10.45 13.34
C SER A 28 -3.47 10.34 11.85
N PHE A 29 -4.35 9.43 11.43
CA PHE A 29 -4.74 9.29 10.01
C PHE A 29 -5.36 10.59 9.48
N PRO A 30 -4.76 11.25 8.47
CA PRO A 30 -5.24 12.55 7.97
C PRO A 30 -6.51 12.45 7.13
N ALA A 31 -6.84 11.25 6.65
CA ALA A 31 -8.01 10.92 5.85
C ALA A 31 -8.50 9.52 6.24
N THR A 32 -9.71 9.16 5.83
CA THR A 32 -10.12 7.75 5.86
C THR A 32 -9.33 6.98 4.80
N MET A 33 -8.62 5.94 5.22
CA MET A 33 -7.69 5.20 4.35
C MET A 33 -7.99 3.72 4.31
N TYR A 34 -7.63 3.13 3.18
CA TYR A 34 -7.96 1.78 2.79
C TYR A 34 -6.71 1.01 2.39
N ARG A 35 -6.72 -0.29 2.67
CA ARG A 35 -5.67 -1.24 2.29
C ARG A 35 -6.31 -2.58 1.94
N PHE A 36 -6.00 -3.09 0.75
CA PHE A 36 -6.31 -4.48 0.38
C PHE A 36 -5.40 -5.44 1.15
N GLN A 37 -5.97 -6.53 1.67
CA GLN A 37 -5.23 -7.57 2.37
C GLN A 37 -5.91 -8.93 2.19
N LEU A 38 -5.12 -10.00 2.05
CA LEU A 38 -5.65 -11.37 1.94
C LEU A 38 -6.04 -11.94 3.31
N GLU A 39 -5.29 -11.59 4.35
CA GLU A 39 -5.53 -12.06 5.72
C GLU A 39 -6.06 -10.93 6.61
N ARG A 40 -6.72 -11.27 7.73
CA ARG A 40 -7.20 -10.26 8.67
C ARG A 40 -6.08 -9.65 9.52
N LYS A 41 -5.03 -10.44 9.80
CA LYS A 41 -3.84 -10.02 10.55
C LYS A 41 -2.77 -9.52 9.58
N ALA A 42 -1.88 -8.66 10.08
CA ALA A 42 -0.72 -8.25 9.30
C ALA A 42 0.21 -9.44 9.09
N THR A 43 0.62 -9.63 7.83
CA THR A 43 1.46 -10.75 7.38
C THR A 43 2.64 -10.24 6.57
N LEU A 44 3.27 -9.16 7.04
CA LEU A 44 4.50 -8.67 6.44
C LEU A 44 5.59 -9.72 6.52
N TYR A 45 6.51 -9.68 5.57
CA TYR A 45 7.59 -10.66 5.47
C TYR A 45 8.84 -10.04 4.88
N ASP A 46 10.01 -10.61 5.20
CA ASP A 46 11.27 -10.18 4.59
C ASP A 46 11.26 -10.53 3.09
N VAL A 47 11.44 -9.51 2.25
CA VAL A 47 11.50 -9.64 0.79
C VAL A 47 12.50 -10.69 0.31
N ARG A 48 13.54 -10.99 1.09
CA ARG A 48 14.56 -12.00 0.78
C ARG A 48 14.08 -13.44 0.95
N GLN A 49 12.97 -13.66 1.67
CA GLN A 49 12.50 -14.99 2.04
C GLN A 49 11.55 -15.61 1.00
N ASP A 50 10.75 -14.79 0.31
CA ASP A 50 9.70 -15.31 -0.58
C ASP A 50 9.27 -14.32 -1.68
N GLU A 51 9.66 -14.58 -2.93
CA GLU A 51 9.27 -13.75 -4.07
C GLU A 51 7.85 -14.03 -4.58
N THR A 52 7.21 -15.11 -4.12
CA THR A 52 5.88 -15.54 -4.59
C THR A 52 4.75 -14.87 -3.83
N ARG A 53 5.03 -14.39 -2.61
CA ARG A 53 4.06 -13.70 -1.76
C ARG A 53 3.66 -12.33 -2.31
N HIS A 54 2.54 -11.84 -1.79
CA HIS A 54 1.98 -10.55 -2.18
C HIS A 54 2.96 -9.40 -1.90
N ARG A 55 3.59 -8.89 -2.96
CA ARG A 55 4.73 -7.96 -2.91
C ARG A 55 4.46 -6.66 -2.13
N LYS A 56 3.20 -6.28 -1.92
CA LYS A 56 2.83 -5.08 -1.12
C LYS A 56 3.00 -5.30 0.40
N ASP A 57 3.26 -6.53 0.82
CA ASP A 57 3.56 -6.91 2.22
C ASP A 57 5.04 -7.21 2.45
N ALA A 58 5.85 -7.12 1.40
CA ALA A 58 7.29 -7.29 1.51
C ALA A 58 7.93 -6.10 2.23
N VAL A 59 8.76 -6.38 3.24
CA VAL A 59 9.62 -5.41 3.91
C VAL A 59 11.09 -5.78 3.73
N SER A 60 11.97 -4.80 3.80
CA SER A 60 13.42 -5.00 3.81
C SER A 60 13.91 -5.13 5.24
N VAL A 61 14.48 -6.28 5.57
CA VAL A 61 15.18 -6.49 6.84
C VAL A 61 16.64 -6.09 6.67
N SER A 62 17.13 -5.25 7.59
CA SER A 62 18.52 -4.80 7.63
C SER A 62 19.44 -5.90 8.18
N ASP A 63 20.75 -5.71 8.08
CA ASP A 63 21.75 -6.73 8.51
C ASP A 63 21.75 -6.97 10.02
N ASP A 64 21.13 -6.07 10.80
CA ASP A 64 20.87 -6.25 12.24
C ASP A 64 19.63 -7.12 12.54
N GLY A 65 18.94 -7.62 11.51
CA GLY A 65 17.72 -8.42 11.65
C GLY A 65 16.46 -7.59 11.91
N LEU A 66 16.52 -6.26 11.81
CA LEU A 66 15.41 -5.37 12.15
C LEU A 66 14.81 -4.69 10.91
N VAL A 67 13.52 -4.37 11.01
CA VAL A 67 12.82 -3.50 10.07
C VAL A 67 12.98 -2.06 10.52
N HIS A 68 13.67 -1.26 9.72
CA HIS A 68 13.80 0.19 9.92
C HIS A 68 12.80 0.94 9.05
N ALA A 69 12.21 2.03 9.55
CA ALA A 69 11.42 2.90 8.69
C ALA A 69 12.29 3.49 7.59
N THR A 70 11.90 3.29 6.34
CA THR A 70 12.64 3.78 5.17
C THR A 70 11.73 4.03 3.98
N ILE A 71 12.18 4.92 3.09
CA ILE A 71 11.62 5.14 1.77
C ILE A 71 12.73 4.81 0.77
N SER A 72 12.49 3.80 -0.06
CA SER A 72 13.46 3.30 -1.03
C SER A 72 13.12 3.74 -2.45
N LYS A 73 14.15 3.85 -3.30
CA LYS A 73 14.00 4.04 -4.75
C LYS A 73 13.75 2.73 -5.49
N SER A 74 13.95 1.60 -4.82
CA SER A 74 13.71 0.26 -5.34
C SER A 74 12.69 -0.47 -4.48
N SER A 75 12.02 -1.46 -5.06
CA SER A 75 11.10 -2.31 -4.30
C SER A 75 11.83 -3.10 -3.20
N PRO A 76 11.24 -3.23 -2.00
CA PRO A 76 10.02 -2.56 -1.56
C PRO A 76 10.26 -1.05 -1.33
N TYR A 77 9.38 -0.21 -1.89
CA TYR A 77 9.54 1.25 -1.86
C TYR A 77 9.36 1.84 -0.44
N SER A 78 8.76 1.06 0.46
CA SER A 78 8.43 1.45 1.83
C SER A 78 8.58 0.23 2.72
N ASN A 79 8.97 0.44 3.98
CA ASN A 79 9.14 -0.63 4.95
C ASN A 79 7.92 -0.81 5.86
N GLY A 80 6.73 -0.76 5.27
CA GLY A 80 5.49 -0.99 5.99
C GLY A 80 4.27 -0.99 5.09
N PRO A 81 3.12 -1.41 5.63
CA PRO A 81 1.86 -1.48 4.91
C PRO A 81 1.44 -0.14 4.33
N ILE A 82 0.91 -0.21 3.12
CA ILE A 82 0.44 0.95 2.37
C ILE A 82 -1.04 1.18 2.61
N PHE A 83 -1.36 2.42 2.92
CA PHE A 83 -2.71 2.95 3.07
C PHE A 83 -2.92 4.10 2.09
N MET A 84 -4.11 4.15 1.50
CA MET A 84 -4.48 5.20 0.56
C MET A 84 -5.96 5.60 0.78
N PRO A 85 -6.32 6.89 0.65
CA PRO A 85 -7.72 7.30 0.64
C PRO A 85 -8.43 6.78 -0.63
N ASN A 86 -9.76 6.95 -0.74
CA ASN A 86 -10.56 6.52 -1.90
C ASN A 86 -10.27 7.37 -3.16
N THR A 87 -9.04 7.32 -3.65
CA THR A 87 -8.61 7.99 -4.88
C THR A 87 -8.61 7.03 -6.07
N ARG A 88 -8.51 7.58 -7.27
CA ARG A 88 -8.42 6.80 -8.52
C ARG A 88 -7.27 5.80 -8.48
N LEU A 89 -6.07 6.22 -8.04
CA LEU A 89 -4.94 5.30 -7.91
C LEU A 89 -5.22 4.18 -6.91
N MET A 90 -5.82 4.48 -5.76
CA MET A 90 -6.17 3.48 -4.76
C MET A 90 -7.15 2.45 -5.33
N GLN A 91 -8.22 2.91 -5.99
CA GLN A 91 -9.21 2.06 -6.63
C GLN A 91 -8.60 1.17 -7.73
N GLN A 92 -7.74 1.74 -8.57
CA GLN A 92 -7.03 0.96 -9.60
C GLN A 92 -6.16 -0.12 -8.99
N MET A 93 -5.39 0.23 -7.94
CA MET A 93 -4.51 -0.72 -7.26
C MET A 93 -5.28 -1.85 -6.58
N LEU A 94 -6.39 -1.53 -5.91
CA LEU A 94 -7.22 -2.52 -5.22
C LEU A 94 -7.94 -3.44 -6.21
N ARG A 95 -8.52 -2.89 -7.28
CA ARG A 95 -9.22 -3.69 -8.29
C ARG A 95 -8.26 -4.62 -9.02
N PHE A 96 -7.04 -4.15 -9.32
CA PHE A 96 -5.98 -4.98 -9.86
C PHE A 96 -5.60 -6.15 -8.93
N ASP A 97 -5.46 -5.89 -7.62
CA ASP A 97 -5.17 -6.95 -6.64
C ASP A 97 -6.33 -7.95 -6.54
N PHE A 98 -7.57 -7.46 -6.61
CA PHE A 98 -8.77 -8.30 -6.57
C PHE A 98 -8.92 -9.17 -7.83
N GLU A 99 -8.68 -8.61 -9.03
CA GLU A 99 -8.65 -9.37 -10.29
C GLU A 99 -7.59 -10.47 -10.23
N ARG A 100 -6.37 -10.15 -9.74
CA ARG A 100 -5.32 -11.15 -9.55
C ARG A 100 -5.73 -12.25 -8.57
N TYR A 101 -6.38 -11.90 -7.46
CA TYR A 101 -6.93 -12.88 -6.53
C TYR A 101 -7.94 -13.82 -7.20
N GLN A 102 -8.82 -13.29 -8.06
CA GLN A 102 -9.79 -14.10 -8.79
C GLN A 102 -9.11 -15.09 -9.74
N GLU A 103 -8.02 -14.70 -10.40
CA GLU A 103 -7.18 -15.61 -11.19
C GLU A 103 -6.54 -16.70 -10.31
N GLU A 104 -6.02 -16.33 -9.13
CA GLU A 104 -5.41 -17.27 -8.18
C GLU A 104 -6.42 -18.27 -7.63
N ILE A 105 -7.67 -17.90 -7.38
CA ILE A 105 -8.74 -18.86 -7.09
C ILE A 105 -8.98 -19.80 -8.27
N GLY A 106 -9.08 -19.26 -9.49
CA GLY A 106 -9.35 -20.07 -10.69
C GLY A 106 -8.31 -21.19 -10.88
N ASP A 107 -7.07 -20.90 -10.49
CA ASP A 107 -5.94 -21.84 -10.48
C ASP A 107 -5.87 -22.75 -9.23
N GLY A 108 -6.77 -22.58 -8.26
CA GLY A 108 -6.78 -23.32 -6.99
C GLY A 108 -5.66 -22.93 -6.02
N LYS A 109 -5.10 -21.72 -6.15
CA LYS A 109 -3.94 -21.23 -5.37
C LYS A 109 -4.33 -20.42 -4.14
N SER A 110 -5.54 -19.86 -4.10
CA SER A 110 -6.01 -19.07 -2.96
C SER A 110 -7.20 -19.73 -2.26
N LEU A 111 -7.20 -19.67 -0.93
CA LEU A 111 -8.21 -20.27 -0.05
C LEU A 111 -8.92 -19.23 0.83
N MET A 112 -8.52 -17.96 0.78
CA MET A 112 -8.98 -16.92 1.69
C MET A 112 -9.58 -15.74 0.93
N ASP A 113 -10.77 -15.30 1.35
CA ASP A 113 -11.41 -14.13 0.78
C ASP A 113 -10.70 -12.83 1.17
N PRO A 114 -10.32 -11.99 0.19
CA PRO A 114 -9.64 -10.75 0.46
C PRO A 114 -10.55 -9.78 1.17
N SER A 115 -9.92 -8.97 2.01
CA SER A 115 -10.56 -7.91 2.77
C SER A 115 -9.92 -6.56 2.49
N VAL A 116 -10.65 -5.51 2.81
CA VAL A 116 -10.18 -4.14 2.82
C VAL A 116 -10.20 -3.64 4.25
N ILE A 117 -9.01 -3.32 4.76
CA ILE A 117 -8.84 -2.65 6.04
C ILE A 117 -9.18 -1.18 5.83
N CYS A 118 -10.14 -0.68 6.61
CA CYS A 118 -10.57 0.71 6.61
C CYS A 118 -10.20 1.36 7.95
N ILE A 119 -9.34 2.38 7.91
CA ILE A 119 -8.97 3.20 9.07
C ILE A 119 -9.59 4.57 8.91
N GLN A 120 -10.41 4.98 9.88
CA GLN A 120 -11.11 6.25 9.84
C GLN A 120 -10.17 7.44 10.04
N ARG A 121 -10.49 8.57 9.40
CA ARG A 121 -9.82 9.85 9.65
C ARG A 121 -9.78 10.18 11.15
N GLY A 122 -8.67 10.72 11.62
CA GLY A 122 -8.47 11.10 13.02
C GLY A 122 -8.08 9.94 13.94
N THR A 123 -8.09 8.70 13.46
CA THR A 123 -7.58 7.54 14.22
C THR A 123 -6.14 7.79 14.64
N ARG A 124 -5.85 7.68 15.94
CA ARG A 124 -4.52 7.90 16.49
C ARG A 124 -3.58 6.76 16.09
N ILE A 125 -2.36 7.12 15.74
CA ILE A 125 -1.33 6.14 15.42
C ILE A 125 -0.67 5.68 16.73
N PRO A 126 -0.52 4.35 16.96
CA PRO A 126 0.19 3.85 18.13
C PRO A 126 1.63 4.38 18.20
N PRO A 127 2.19 4.66 19.38
CA PRO A 127 3.55 5.20 19.50
C PRO A 127 4.64 4.32 18.88
N ALA A 128 4.38 3.01 18.73
CA ALA A 128 5.27 2.06 18.08
C ALA A 128 5.33 2.24 16.55
N LEU A 129 4.40 2.99 15.95
CA LEU A 129 4.28 3.18 14.50
C LEU A 129 4.42 4.66 14.11
N VAL A 130 4.72 4.89 12.85
CA VAL A 130 4.75 6.21 12.21
C VAL A 130 4.07 6.13 10.84
N LEU A 131 3.20 7.09 10.53
CA LEU A 131 2.57 7.17 9.21
C LEU A 131 3.27 8.25 8.37
N TRP A 132 3.91 7.82 7.29
CA TRP A 132 4.58 8.69 6.34
C TRP A 132 3.77 8.83 5.08
N ARG A 133 3.57 10.07 4.64
CA ARG A 133 3.10 10.37 3.29
C ARG A 133 4.31 10.38 2.36
N GLU A 134 4.36 9.42 1.47
CA GLU A 134 5.49 9.20 0.55
C GLU A 134 5.13 9.52 -0.91
N GLY A 135 3.85 9.73 -1.20
CA GLY A 135 3.34 10.18 -2.48
C GLY A 135 2.07 11.00 -2.32
N VAL A 136 1.48 11.43 -3.44
CA VAL A 136 0.32 12.34 -3.42
C VAL A 136 -0.81 11.79 -2.54
N SER A 137 -1.24 10.55 -2.78
CA SER A 137 -2.32 9.87 -2.04
C SER A 137 -1.82 8.59 -1.35
N ARG A 138 -0.51 8.46 -1.14
CA ARG A 138 0.13 7.21 -0.70
C ARG A 138 0.82 7.37 0.63
N PHE A 139 0.44 6.53 1.58
CA PHE A 139 0.95 6.54 2.94
C PHE A 139 1.49 5.17 3.32
N SER A 140 2.64 5.13 3.99
CA SER A 140 3.20 3.91 4.57
C SER A 140 3.18 4.01 6.09
N LEU A 141 2.57 3.00 6.74
CA LEU A 141 2.56 2.87 8.19
C LEU A 141 3.73 1.98 8.58
N GLN A 142 4.77 2.57 9.15
CA GLN A 142 6.09 1.96 9.37
C GLN A 142 6.41 1.89 10.88
N PRO A 143 7.39 1.07 11.29
CA PRO A 143 7.86 1.09 12.67
C PRO A 143 8.48 2.45 13.04
N SER A 144 8.09 3.04 14.17
CA SER A 144 8.70 4.29 14.67
C SER A 144 10.12 4.10 15.19
N GLN A 145 10.43 2.88 15.65
CA GLN A 145 11.74 2.42 16.08
C GLN A 145 12.00 1.03 15.49
N PRO A 146 13.26 0.68 15.18
CA PRO A 146 13.58 -0.61 14.58
C PRO A 146 13.05 -1.79 15.41
N MET A 147 12.42 -2.76 14.75
CA MET A 147 11.86 -3.95 15.39
C MET A 147 11.85 -5.16 14.45
N GLU A 148 11.74 -6.36 15.01
CA GLU A 148 11.59 -7.60 14.25
C GLU A 148 10.29 -7.61 13.43
N VAL A 149 10.27 -8.35 12.31
CA VAL A 149 9.11 -8.43 11.40
C VAL A 149 7.88 -8.96 12.13
N GLU A 150 8.06 -9.99 12.95
CA GLU A 150 7.04 -10.61 13.78
C GLU A 150 6.45 -9.60 14.76
N LYS A 151 7.32 -8.82 15.42
CA LYS A 151 6.88 -7.77 16.35
C LYS A 151 6.10 -6.67 15.64
N LEU A 152 6.52 -6.29 14.43
CA LEU A 152 5.79 -5.32 13.60
C LEU A 152 4.41 -5.87 13.20
N ASN A 153 4.32 -7.14 12.82
CA ASN A 153 3.06 -7.80 12.51
C ASN A 153 2.12 -7.85 13.71
N ASP A 154 2.64 -8.12 14.92
CA ASP A 154 1.84 -8.11 16.14
C ASP A 154 1.27 -6.72 16.43
N VAL A 155 2.10 -5.67 16.37
CA VAL A 155 1.69 -4.28 16.61
C VAL A 155 0.64 -3.82 15.59
N LEU A 156 0.84 -4.15 14.30
CA LEU A 156 -0.11 -3.81 13.25
C LEU A 156 -1.43 -4.57 13.41
N SER A 157 -1.36 -5.85 13.75
CA SER A 157 -2.56 -6.68 13.95
C SER A 157 -3.39 -6.19 15.13
N GLU A 158 -2.75 -5.86 16.25
CA GLU A 158 -3.40 -5.25 17.41
C GLU A 158 -4.05 -3.91 17.04
N PHE A 159 -3.33 -3.06 16.30
CA PHE A 159 -3.85 -1.78 15.84
C PHE A 159 -5.08 -1.96 14.94
N TYR A 160 -5.05 -2.89 13.99
CA TYR A 160 -6.18 -3.17 13.10
C TYR A 160 -7.38 -3.72 13.86
N GLU A 161 -7.16 -4.62 14.82
CA GLU A 161 -8.23 -5.18 15.65
C GLU A 161 -8.95 -4.09 16.47
N GLN A 162 -8.21 -3.12 16.99
CA GLN A 162 -8.76 -2.05 17.82
C GLN A 162 -9.38 -0.89 17.02
N SER A 163 -8.82 -0.59 15.84
CA SER A 163 -9.06 0.69 15.17
C SER A 163 -9.59 0.58 13.74
N ALA A 164 -9.59 -0.62 13.15
CA ALA A 164 -10.04 -0.82 11.78
C ALA A 164 -11.44 -1.40 11.69
N THR A 165 -12.16 -0.97 10.65
CA THR A 165 -13.28 -1.75 10.10
C THR A 165 -12.73 -2.62 8.98
N VAL A 166 -13.04 -3.91 9.02
CA VAL A 166 -12.64 -4.86 7.96
C VAL A 166 -13.88 -5.21 7.15
N VAL A 167 -13.81 -4.99 5.84
CA VAL A 167 -14.90 -5.22 4.89
C VAL A 167 -14.41 -6.21 3.84
N GLY A 168 -15.27 -7.11 3.32
CA GLY A 168 -14.88 -7.96 2.19
C GLY A 168 -14.50 -7.11 0.97
N ALA A 169 -13.51 -7.52 0.17
CA ALA A 169 -13.04 -6.69 -0.94
C ALA A 169 -14.11 -6.47 -2.00
N GLU A 170 -14.90 -7.50 -2.33
CA GLU A 170 -16.03 -7.39 -3.25
C GLU A 170 -17.09 -6.42 -2.71
N GLU A 171 -17.50 -6.59 -1.44
CA GLU A 171 -18.44 -5.68 -0.77
C GLU A 171 -17.94 -4.22 -0.76
N TRP A 172 -16.64 -4.03 -0.50
CA TRP A 172 -16.03 -2.70 -0.53
C TRP A 172 -16.07 -2.11 -1.95
N ILE A 173 -15.74 -2.91 -2.97
CA ILE A 173 -15.76 -2.53 -4.38
C ILE A 173 -17.15 -2.09 -4.84
N GLU A 174 -18.21 -2.78 -4.40
CA GLU A 174 -19.60 -2.44 -4.72
C GLU A 174 -20.02 -1.12 -4.07
N LYS A 175 -19.62 -0.90 -2.81
CA LYS A 175 -19.94 0.31 -2.04
C LYS A 175 -19.11 1.54 -2.44
N HIS A 176 -17.99 1.34 -3.13
CA HIS A 176 -17.09 2.40 -3.57
C HIS A 176 -16.87 2.32 -5.09
N PRO A 177 -17.84 2.77 -5.90
CA PRO A 177 -17.69 2.76 -7.35
C PRO A 177 -16.57 3.72 -7.78
N TYR A 178 -15.84 3.36 -8.83
CA TYR A 178 -14.67 4.11 -9.30
C TYR A 178 -14.98 5.59 -9.61
N GLN A 179 -16.18 5.87 -10.14
CA GLN A 179 -16.61 7.22 -10.50
C GLN A 179 -16.74 8.17 -9.30
N ASP A 180 -16.93 7.62 -8.09
CA ASP A 180 -17.02 8.39 -6.85
C ASP A 180 -15.65 8.60 -6.18
N SER A 181 -14.57 8.11 -6.81
CA SER A 181 -13.21 8.28 -6.30
C SER A 181 -12.61 9.64 -6.64
N PHE A 182 -11.80 10.16 -5.72
CA PHE A 182 -11.14 11.45 -5.89
C PHE A 182 -9.97 11.36 -6.87
N ALA A 183 -9.70 12.44 -7.61
CA ALA A 183 -8.42 12.59 -8.29
C ALA A 183 -7.29 12.64 -7.26
N ASP A 184 -6.18 11.93 -7.49
CA ASP A 184 -5.10 11.85 -6.51
C ASP A 184 -4.56 13.24 -6.11
N GLN A 185 -4.48 14.16 -7.08
CA GLN A 185 -3.99 15.53 -6.87
C GLN A 185 -4.95 16.40 -6.04
N ASN A 186 -6.19 15.95 -5.81
CA ASN A 186 -7.19 16.73 -5.11
C ASN A 186 -7.10 16.56 -3.59
N GLU A 187 -5.94 16.91 -3.04
CA GLU A 187 -5.57 16.70 -1.64
C GLU A 187 -6.61 17.18 -0.64
N LYS A 188 -7.18 18.36 -0.88
CA LYS A 188 -8.16 18.95 0.02
C LYS A 188 -9.41 18.09 0.14
N GLU A 189 -9.95 17.61 -0.99
CA GLU A 189 -11.19 16.84 -0.97
C GLU A 189 -11.02 15.51 -0.25
N TRP A 190 -10.01 14.72 -0.59
CA TRP A 190 -9.87 13.40 0.05
C TRP A 190 -9.33 13.45 1.48
N MET A 191 -8.77 14.56 1.96
CA MET A 191 -8.41 14.76 3.38
C MET A 191 -9.56 15.29 4.24
N GLU A 192 -10.60 15.86 3.64
CA GLU A 192 -11.73 16.45 4.35
C GLU A 192 -12.88 15.45 4.57
N VAL A 193 -12.88 14.33 3.83
CA VAL A 193 -13.90 13.26 3.86
C VAL A 193 -13.54 12.13 4.82
#